data_AF-A0A5S3YL98-F1
#
_entry.id   AF-A0A5S3YL98-F1
#
_cell.length_a   1.000
_cell.length_b   1.000
_cell.length_c   1.000
_cell.angle_alpha   90.00
_cell.angle_beta   90.00
_cell.angle_gamma   90.00
#
_symmetry.space_group_name_H-M   'P 1'
#
loop_
_entity.id
_entity.type
_entity.pdbx_description
1 polymer ?
#
loop_
_entity_poly.entity_id
_entity_poly.type
_entity_poly.pdbx_seq_one_letter_code
_entity_poly.pdbx_strand_id
1 'polypeptide(L)'
;MLTPLGNDVASTWQGLLEGRSGIRNITHFDTEGFGTKFAGLVNDFDVTEYISPKDAKKMDVFIQYGIAAGVQALKDSGLEVNEENAARVGVAIGSGIGGLTLIEENHVKLLNSG
;
A
#
# COMPACT_ATOMS: atom_id res chain seq x y z
N MET A 1 0.95 6.28 8.08
CA MET A 1 -0.30 6.41 7.31
C MET A 1 0.05 6.56 5.85
N LEU A 2 -0.51 5.72 4.97
CA LEU A 2 -0.28 5.75 3.52
C LEU A 2 -1.58 6.17 2.83
N THR A 3 -1.56 7.25 2.05
CA THR A 3 -2.73 7.77 1.35
C THR A 3 -2.34 8.40 0.01
N PRO A 4 -3.32 8.74 -0.85
CA PRO A 4 -3.06 9.53 -2.05
C PRO A 4 -2.55 10.97 -1.79
N LEU A 5 -2.57 11.44 -0.55
CA LEU A 5 -2.08 12.77 -0.15
C LEU A 5 -0.65 12.76 0.41
N GLY A 6 -0.13 11.59 0.78
CA GLY A 6 1.18 11.46 1.40
C GLY A 6 1.49 10.03 1.84
N ASN A 7 2.80 9.76 1.97
CA ASN A 7 3.32 8.44 2.35
C ASN A 7 3.62 8.32 3.85
N ASP A 8 3.27 9.35 4.62
CA ASP A 8 3.38 9.37 6.08
C ASP A 8 2.26 10.21 6.71
N VAL A 9 2.19 10.20 8.04
CA VAL A 9 1.16 10.93 8.82
C VAL A 9 1.28 12.44 8.61
N ALA A 10 2.49 13.00 8.65
CA ALA A 10 2.70 14.44 8.58
C ALA A 10 2.34 14.99 7.19
N SER A 11 2.82 14.35 6.12
CA SER A 11 2.52 14.75 4.74
C SER A 11 1.04 14.59 4.41
N THR A 12 0.41 13.50 4.85
CA THR A 12 -1.04 13.30 4.71
C THR A 12 -1.83 14.39 5.45
N TRP A 13 -1.51 14.63 6.72
CA TRP A 13 -2.21 15.61 7.56
C TRP A 13 -2.10 17.02 7.01
N GLN A 14 -0.89 17.43 6.61
CA GLN A 14 -0.66 18.73 6.00
C GLN A 14 -1.46 18.89 4.71
N GLY A 15 -1.54 17.84 3.88
CA GLY A 15 -2.34 17.85 2.66
C GLY A 15 -3.83 18.03 2.91
N LEU A 16 -4.35 17.43 3.97
CA LEU A 16 -5.75 17.61 4.40
C LEU A 16 -6.01 19.05 4.85
N LEU A 17 -5.14 19.61 5.70
CA LEU A 17 -5.27 20.97 6.21
C LEU A 17 -5.23 22.03 5.09
N GLU A 18 -4.42 21.79 4.06
CA GLU A 18 -4.32 22.67 2.90
C GLU A 18 -5.44 22.47 1.86
N GLY A 19 -6.33 21.48 2.05
CA GLY A 19 -7.38 21.18 1.08
C GLY A 19 -6.86 20.65 -0.25
N ARG A 20 -5.68 20.02 -0.27
CA ARG A 20 -5.12 19.40 -1.49
C ARG A 20 -5.96 18.18 -1.86
N SER A 21 -6.14 17.95 -3.17
CA SER A 21 -6.75 16.72 -3.68
C SER A 21 -5.67 15.68 -3.99
N GLY A 22 -5.87 14.45 -3.50
CA GLY A 22 -5.06 13.28 -3.85
C GLY A 22 -5.53 12.57 -5.13
N ILE A 23 -6.60 13.06 -5.76
CA ILE A 23 -7.14 12.48 -6.99
C ILE A 23 -6.35 12.97 -8.19
N ARG A 24 -5.90 12.03 -9.03
CA ARG A 24 -5.12 12.30 -10.24
C ARG A 24 -5.55 11.39 -11.37
N ASN A 25 -5.11 11.69 -12.59
CA ASN A 25 -5.27 10.77 -13.71
C ASN A 25 -4.53 9.45 -13.42
N ILE A 26 -5.14 8.35 -13.85
CA ILE A 26 -4.53 7.03 -13.79
C ILE A 26 -3.36 6.98 -14.79
N THR A 27 -2.19 6.58 -14.32
CA THR A 27 -0.95 6.56 -15.13
C THR A 27 -0.31 5.18 -15.27
N HIS A 28 -0.79 4.18 -14.52
CA HIS A 28 -0.18 2.85 -14.47
C HIS A 28 -0.76 1.85 -15.49
N PHE A 29 -1.80 2.24 -16.24
CA PHE A 29 -2.32 1.52 -17.41
C PHE A 29 -3.08 2.46 -18.35
N ASP A 30 -3.38 1.99 -19.56
CA ASP A 30 -4.14 2.75 -20.57
C ASP A 30 -5.63 2.79 -20.22
N THR A 31 -6.18 4.00 -20.13
CA THR A 31 -7.58 4.25 -19.76
C THR A 31 -8.47 4.65 -20.93
N GLU A 32 -8.01 4.61 -22.19
CA GLU A 32 -8.76 5.11 -23.35
C GLU A 32 -10.19 4.56 -23.43
N GLY A 33 -10.36 3.25 -23.24
CA GLY A 33 -11.65 2.54 -23.27
C GLY A 33 -12.47 2.56 -21.98
N PHE A 34 -12.00 3.22 -20.92
CA PHE A 34 -12.66 3.21 -19.60
C PHE A 34 -13.49 4.48 -19.37
N GLY A 35 -14.66 4.33 -18.75
CA GLY A 35 -15.52 5.46 -18.37
C GLY A 35 -14.94 6.35 -17.25
N THR A 36 -13.99 5.83 -16.47
CA THR A 36 -13.28 6.55 -15.40
C THR A 36 -11.79 6.55 -15.68
N LYS A 37 -11.16 7.73 -15.61
CA LYS A 37 -9.74 7.95 -15.96
C LYS A 37 -8.90 8.53 -14.82
N PHE A 38 -9.49 8.66 -13.64
CA PHE A 38 -8.84 9.23 -12.45
C PHE A 38 -9.06 8.34 -11.23
N ALA A 39 -8.12 8.40 -10.28
CA ALA A 39 -8.16 7.66 -9.03
C ALA A 39 -7.34 8.37 -7.93
N GLY A 40 -7.52 7.94 -6.68
CA GLY A 40 -6.61 8.27 -5.59
C GLY A 40 -5.42 7.33 -5.61
N LEU A 41 -4.32 7.76 -6.22
CA LEU A 41 -3.10 6.94 -6.34
C LEU A 41 -2.13 7.26 -5.20
N VAL A 42 -1.56 6.23 -4.59
CA VAL A 42 -0.36 6.38 -3.75
C VAL A 42 0.82 6.55 -4.70
N ASN A 43 1.47 7.72 -4.67
CA ASN A 43 2.57 8.07 -5.57
C ASN A 43 3.89 8.13 -4.79
N ASP A 44 5.00 7.94 -5.49
CA ASP A 44 6.36 8.06 -4.94
C ASP A 44 6.59 7.21 -3.68
N PHE A 45 5.89 6.07 -3.56
CA PHE A 45 6.04 5.13 -2.47
C PHE A 45 7.27 4.24 -2.73
N ASP A 46 8.30 4.38 -1.89
CA ASP A 46 9.45 3.51 -1.89
C ASP A 46 9.23 2.34 -0.92
N VAL A 47 8.89 1.17 -1.48
CA VAL A 47 8.73 -0.06 -0.69
C VAL A 47 10.02 -0.49 0.01
N THR A 48 11.19 -0.10 -0.50
CA THR A 48 12.48 -0.58 0.00
C THR A 48 12.85 0.00 1.36
N GLU A 49 12.18 1.07 1.79
CA GLU A 49 12.28 1.61 3.15
C GLU A 49 11.68 0.65 4.21
N TYR A 50 10.81 -0.28 3.79
CA TYR A 50 10.02 -1.12 4.70
C TYR A 50 10.27 -2.62 4.50
N ILE A 51 10.53 -3.04 3.26
CA ILE A 51 10.56 -4.45 2.88
C ILE A 51 11.76 -4.69 1.96
N SER A 52 12.47 -5.79 2.17
CA SER A 52 13.58 -6.16 1.28
C SER A 52 13.07 -6.32 -0.17
N PRO A 53 13.85 -5.94 -1.21
CA PRO A 53 13.42 -6.11 -2.60
C PRO A 53 13.07 -7.56 -2.97
N LYS A 54 13.68 -8.53 -2.28
CA LYS A 54 13.41 -9.97 -2.47
C LYS A 54 12.02 -10.36 -1.96
N ASP A 55 11.60 -9.79 -0.83
CA ASP A 55 10.32 -10.12 -0.22
C ASP A 55 9.18 -9.29 -0.81
N ALA A 56 9.43 -8.02 -1.15
CA ALA A 56 8.46 -7.15 -1.82
C ALA A 56 7.95 -7.77 -3.12
N LYS A 57 8.83 -8.41 -3.91
CA LYS A 57 8.46 -9.12 -5.16
C LYS A 57 7.47 -10.28 -4.98
N LYS A 58 7.30 -10.78 -3.76
CA LYS A 58 6.37 -11.88 -3.44
C LYS A 58 5.04 -11.38 -2.87
N MET A 59 4.87 -10.05 -2.77
CA MET A 59 3.73 -9.41 -2.14
C MET A 59 3.00 -8.56 -3.17
N ASP A 60 1.68 -8.68 -3.22
CA ASP A 60 0.85 -7.69 -3.92
C ASP A 60 0.98 -6.33 -3.21
N VAL A 61 0.82 -5.24 -3.96
CA VAL A 61 1.02 -3.87 -3.49
C VAL A 61 0.17 -3.53 -2.28
N PHE A 62 -1.04 -4.08 -2.15
CA PHE A 62 -1.89 -3.80 -0.98
C PHE A 62 -1.27 -4.32 0.33
N ILE A 63 -0.51 -5.42 0.28
CA ILE A 63 0.22 -5.97 1.44
C ILE A 63 1.36 -5.02 1.80
N GLN A 64 2.08 -4.53 0.80
CA GLN A 64 3.21 -3.61 0.99
C GLN A 64 2.74 -2.31 1.68
N TYR A 65 1.61 -1.76 1.24
CA TYR A 65 0.99 -0.59 1.90
C TYR A 65 0.58 -0.88 3.34
N GLY A 66 -0.02 -2.06 3.59
CA GLY A 66 -0.40 -2.48 4.94
C GLY A 66 0.80 -2.59 5.89
N ILE A 67 1.90 -3.18 5.42
CA ILE A 67 3.15 -3.28 6.18
C ILE A 67 3.73 -1.90 6.45
N ALA A 68 3.86 -1.04 5.44
CA ALA A 68 4.42 0.30 5.61
C ALA A 68 3.60 1.13 6.62
N ALA A 69 2.27 1.12 6.50
CA ALA A 69 1.39 1.80 7.43
C ALA A 69 1.49 1.22 8.86
N GLY A 70 1.57 -0.11 8.99
CA GLY A 70 1.72 -0.80 10.28
C GLY A 70 3.05 -0.50 10.96
N VAL A 71 4.16 -0.51 10.21
CA VAL A 71 5.50 -0.16 10.72
C VAL A 71 5.53 1.28 11.20
N GLN A 72 4.96 2.22 10.43
CA GLN A 72 4.85 3.61 10.86
C GLN A 72 4.04 3.75 12.16
N ALA A 73 2.91 3.06 12.28
CA ALA A 73 2.08 3.10 13.47
C ALA A 73 2.78 2.51 14.70
N LEU A 74 3.47 1.37 14.54
CA LEU A 74 4.23 0.75 15.63
C LEU A 74 5.34 1.68 16.11
N LYS A 75 6.11 2.27 15.19
CA LYS A 75 7.15 3.25 15.50
C LYS A 75 6.60 4.48 16.23
N ASP A 76 5.48 5.03 15.76
CA ASP A 76 4.85 6.21 16.36
C ASP A 76 4.33 5.93 17.78
N SER A 77 3.81 4.72 18.03
CA SER A 77 3.34 4.31 19.36
C SER A 77 4.45 4.13 20.41
N GLY A 78 5.70 3.95 19.98
CA GLY A 78 6.80 3.57 20.85
C GLY A 78 6.70 2.16 21.44
N LEU A 79 5.79 1.32 20.96
CA LEU A 79 5.64 -0.07 21.42
C LEU A 79 6.78 -0.93 20.87
N GLU A 80 7.60 -1.46 21.77
CA GLU A 80 8.58 -2.50 21.45
C GLU A 80 7.99 -3.88 21.70
N VAL A 81 8.00 -4.74 20.67
CA VAL A 81 7.54 -6.12 20.78
C VAL A 81 8.74 -7.03 21.05
N ASN A 82 8.70 -7.76 22.14
CA ASN A 82 9.76 -8.67 22.59
C ASN A 82 9.16 -10.02 23.04
N GLU A 83 10.00 -10.97 23.43
CA GLU A 83 9.55 -12.32 23.83
C GLU A 83 8.57 -12.30 25.01
N GLU A 84 8.69 -11.35 25.93
CA GLU A 84 7.86 -11.26 27.13
C GLU A 84 6.43 -10.79 26.82
N ASN A 85 6.26 -9.93 25.81
CA ASN A 85 4.97 -9.34 25.47
C ASN A 85 4.36 -9.85 24.15
N ALA A 86 5.11 -10.59 23.32
CA ALA A 86 4.66 -11.01 21.99
C ALA A 86 3.33 -11.77 22.02
N ALA A 87 3.11 -12.65 23.01
CA ALA A 87 1.85 -13.40 23.16
C ALA A 87 0.63 -12.53 23.51
N ARG A 88 0.85 -11.25 23.83
CA ARG A 88 -0.20 -10.27 24.18
C ARG A 88 -0.40 -9.22 23.08
N VAL A 89 0.41 -9.25 22.02
CA VAL A 89 0.31 -8.33 20.89
C VAL A 89 -0.25 -9.10 19.69
N GLY A 90 -1.44 -8.69 19.24
CA GLY A 90 -2.11 -9.28 18.10
C GLY A 90 -2.11 -8.36 16.88
N VAL A 91 -2.41 -8.93 15.71
CA VAL A 91 -2.58 -8.20 14.46
C VAL A 91 -3.97 -8.47 13.90
N ALA A 92 -4.69 -7.40 13.57
CA ALA A 92 -5.97 -7.46 12.88
C ALA A 92 -5.93 -6.49 11.70
N ILE A 93 -5.82 -7.04 10.48
CA ILE A 93 -5.72 -6.26 9.24
C ILE A 93 -6.74 -6.81 8.25
N GLY A 94 -7.47 -5.91 7.59
CA GLY A 94 -8.46 -6.26 6.56
C GLY A 94 -8.10 -5.65 5.21
N SER A 95 -8.44 -6.35 4.13
CA SER A 95 -8.42 -5.84 2.76
C SER A 95 -9.74 -6.21 2.09
N GLY A 96 -10.37 -5.25 1.42
CA GLY A 96 -11.70 -5.46 0.82
C GLY A 96 -11.68 -6.39 -0.39
N ILE A 97 -10.69 -6.21 -1.28
CA ILE A 97 -10.57 -6.96 -2.54
C ILE A 97 -9.31 -7.84 -2.61
N GLY A 98 -8.41 -7.74 -1.64
CA GLY A 98 -7.14 -8.47 -1.67
C GLY A 98 -6.24 -8.04 -2.83
N GLY A 99 -5.45 -9.01 -3.34
CA GLY A 99 -4.45 -8.78 -4.38
C GLY A 99 -4.96 -9.07 -5.78
N LEU A 100 -5.97 -8.32 -6.22
CA LEU A 100 -6.58 -8.52 -7.55
C LEU A 100 -5.55 -8.36 -8.68
N THR A 101 -4.61 -7.42 -8.56
CA THR A 101 -3.58 -7.19 -9.58
C THR A 101 -2.72 -8.42 -9.78
N LEU A 102 -2.18 -9.01 -8.70
CA LEU A 102 -1.34 -10.20 -8.82
C LEU A 102 -2.14 -11.44 -9.28
N ILE A 103 -3.43 -11.53 -8.91
CA ILE A 103 -4.32 -12.59 -9.43
C ILE A 103 -4.47 -12.46 -10.95
N GLU A 104 -4.77 -11.26 -11.45
CA GLU A 104 -4.93 -10.99 -12.88
C GLU A 104 -3.63 -11.26 -13.65
N GLU A 105 -2.49 -10.75 -13.16
CA GLU A 105 -1.19 -10.97 -13.78
C GLU A 105 -0.85 -12.46 -13.90
N ASN A 106 -1.09 -13.24 -12.84
CA ASN A 106 -0.80 -14.67 -12.86
C ASN A 106 -1.78 -15.44 -13.74
N HIS A 107 -3.04 -15.01 -13.82
CA HIS A 107 -3.99 -15.56 -14.77
C HIS A 107 -3.51 -15.36 -16.21
N VAL A 108 -3.07 -14.17 -16.56
CA VAL A 108 -2.51 -13.87 -17.89
C VAL A 108 -1.25 -14.68 -18.18
N LYS A 109 -0.34 -14.82 -17.21
CA LYS A 109 0.88 -15.63 -17.36
C LYS A 109 0.54 -17.11 -17.62
N LEU A 110 -0.41 -17.67 -16.87
CA LEU A 110 -0.87 -19.04 -17.08
C LEU A 110 -1.40 -19.25 -18.51
N LEU A 111 -2.25 -18.33 -19.00
CA LEU A 111 -2.78 -18.42 -20.36
C LEU A 111 -1.71 -18.33 -21.45
N ASN A 112 -0.65 -17.56 -21.21
CA ASN A 112 0.40 -17.33 -22.19
C ASN A 112 1.52 -18.38 -22.17
N SER A 113 1.84 -18.97 -21.01
CA SER A 113 3.05 -19.78 -20.84
C SER A 113 2.88 -21.11 -20.08
N GLY A 114 1.70 -21.41 -19.53
CA GLY A 114 1.47 -22.62 -18.71
C GLY A 114 2.07 -22.50 -17.32
#